data_AF-A0A1E5IIQ3-F1
#
_entry.id   AF-A0A1E5IIQ3-F1
#
_cell.length_a   1.000
_cell.length_b   1.000
_cell.length_c   1.000
_cell.angle_alpha   90.00
_cell.angle_beta   90.00
_cell.angle_gamma   90.00
#
_symmetry.space_group_name_H-M   'P 1'
#
loop_
_entity.id
_entity.type
_entity.pdbx_description
1 polymer ?
#
loop_
_entity_poly.entity_id
_entity_poly.type
_entity_poly.pdbx_seq_one_letter_code
_entity_poly.pdbx_strand_id
1 'polypeptide(L)'
;MGEYLAQQMKNIKADIVMPVPDTGYFAALGFSRTSGILFENGFVRNHYVGRSFIKPSQNLRNLTATLKLRPIGEVVSGKEIILIDDSIVRGTTSKRLINVLKEAGAKKIHFALSCPTIIGPCYYGIDTPSKEHLIAANNSVEKIKKYLNVDSLNFLSLDNLVKACSSDNKKSDVFCVACFTGKYPTKISKSA
;
A
#
# COMPACT_ATOMS: atom_id res chain seq x y z
N MET A 1 -13.23 0.27 -3.47
CA MET A 1 -11.86 -0.16 -3.83
C MET A 1 -11.55 -1.57 -3.33
N GLY A 2 -11.66 -1.84 -2.01
CA GLY A 2 -11.40 -3.17 -1.44
C GLY A 2 -12.14 -4.33 -2.09
N GLU A 3 -13.42 -4.14 -2.41
CA GLU A 3 -14.26 -5.15 -3.05
C GLU A 3 -13.71 -5.57 -4.43
N TYR A 4 -13.39 -4.59 -5.29
CA TYR A 4 -12.76 -4.86 -6.59
C TYR A 4 -11.38 -5.52 -6.45
N LEU A 5 -10.61 -5.16 -5.42
CA LEU A 5 -9.32 -5.78 -5.15
C LEU A 5 -9.49 -7.26 -4.77
N ALA A 6 -10.51 -7.60 -3.98
CA ALA A 6 -10.86 -9.00 -3.66
C ALA A 6 -11.27 -9.78 -4.91
N GLN A 7 -12.07 -9.18 -5.80
CA GLN A 7 -12.45 -9.79 -7.06
C GLN A 7 -11.24 -10.08 -7.96
N GLN A 8 -10.25 -9.16 -8.03
CA GLN A 8 -8.99 -9.37 -8.75
C GLN A 8 -8.15 -10.49 -8.13
N MET A 9 -8.17 -10.59 -6.81
CA MET A 9 -7.37 -11.55 -6.04
C MET A 9 -8.13 -12.84 -5.68
N LYS A 10 -9.21 -13.18 -6.39
CA LYS A 10 -10.10 -14.31 -6.06
C LYS A 10 -9.43 -15.69 -5.92
N ASN A 11 -8.24 -15.86 -6.48
CA ASN A 11 -7.47 -17.11 -6.44
C ASN A 11 -6.50 -17.18 -5.25
N ILE A 12 -6.35 -16.10 -4.49
CA ILE A 12 -5.46 -16.05 -3.32
C ILE A 12 -6.24 -16.50 -2.09
N LYS A 13 -5.70 -17.49 -1.38
CA LYS A 13 -6.21 -17.97 -0.09
C LYS A 13 -5.29 -17.46 1.02
N ALA A 14 -5.88 -17.06 2.13
CA ALA A 14 -5.18 -16.59 3.31
C ALA A 14 -6.06 -16.82 4.54
N ASP A 15 -5.46 -16.81 5.72
CA ASP A 15 -6.18 -17.00 6.99
C ASP A 15 -6.86 -15.70 7.43
N ILE A 16 -6.19 -14.56 7.21
CA ILE A 16 -6.69 -13.24 7.62
C ILE A 16 -6.44 -12.17 6.56
N VAL A 17 -7.33 -11.18 6.53
CA VAL A 17 -7.16 -9.89 5.86
C VAL A 17 -6.83 -8.85 6.92
N MET A 18 -5.72 -8.15 6.75
CA MET A 18 -5.18 -7.23 7.72
C MET A 18 -4.88 -5.88 7.08
N PRO A 19 -5.37 -4.75 7.64
CA PRO A 19 -5.02 -3.44 7.14
C PRO A 19 -3.65 -2.97 7.63
N VAL A 20 -2.99 -2.11 6.86
CA VAL A 20 -2.02 -1.14 7.37
C VAL A 20 -2.82 0.05 7.93
N PRO A 21 -2.79 0.32 9.24
CA PRO A 21 -3.58 1.40 9.81
C PRO A 21 -2.98 2.79 9.50
N ASP A 22 -3.78 3.82 9.26
CA ASP A 22 -5.26 3.81 9.22
C ASP A 22 -5.83 3.74 7.80
N THR A 23 -5.03 4.10 6.79
CA THR A 23 -5.52 4.37 5.43
C THR A 23 -5.95 3.10 4.69
N GLY A 24 -5.32 1.96 4.97
CA GLY A 24 -5.70 0.66 4.42
C GLY A 24 -6.97 0.06 5.04
N TYR A 25 -7.51 0.64 6.13
CA TYR A 25 -8.56 0.03 6.95
C TYR A 25 -9.84 -0.29 6.17
N PHE A 26 -10.44 0.72 5.52
CA PHE A 26 -11.71 0.52 4.80
C PHE A 26 -11.55 -0.30 3.53
N ALA A 27 -10.38 -0.23 2.88
CA ALA A 27 -10.07 -1.11 1.76
C ALA A 27 -9.98 -2.58 2.22
N ALA A 28 -9.33 -2.84 3.36
CA ALA A 28 -9.25 -4.18 3.94
C ALA A 28 -10.62 -4.70 4.39
N LEU A 29 -11.46 -3.85 4.98
CA LEU A 29 -12.81 -4.21 5.37
C LEU A 29 -13.67 -4.60 4.15
N GLY A 30 -13.64 -3.81 3.08
CA GLY A 30 -14.35 -4.13 1.84
C GLY A 30 -13.81 -5.40 1.16
N PHE A 31 -12.49 -5.61 1.22
CA PHE A 31 -11.87 -6.84 0.72
C PHE A 31 -12.37 -8.06 1.48
N SER A 32 -12.32 -8.04 2.82
CA SER A 32 -12.77 -9.14 3.69
C SER A 32 -14.24 -9.49 3.47
N ARG A 33 -15.12 -8.48 3.40
CA ARG A 33 -16.55 -8.70 3.12
C ARG A 33 -16.80 -9.40 1.79
N THR A 34 -15.98 -9.09 0.78
CA THR A 34 -16.14 -9.66 -0.57
C THR A 34 -15.50 -11.04 -0.71
N SER A 35 -14.34 -11.25 -0.08
CA SER A 35 -13.61 -12.53 -0.15
C SER A 35 -14.11 -13.58 0.84
N GLY A 36 -14.80 -13.16 1.90
CA GLY A 36 -15.19 -14.01 3.02
C GLY A 36 -14.05 -14.36 3.97
N ILE A 37 -12.83 -13.84 3.74
CA ILE A 37 -11.67 -14.06 4.61
C ILE A 37 -11.80 -13.16 5.84
N LEU A 38 -11.50 -13.70 7.03
CA LEU A 38 -11.63 -13.00 8.30
C LEU A 38 -10.81 -11.69 8.33
N PHE A 39 -11.44 -10.58 8.68
CA PHE A 39 -10.75 -9.32 8.93
C PHE A 39 -10.18 -9.30 10.35
N GLU A 40 -8.90 -9.00 10.48
CA GLU A 40 -8.23 -8.88 11.78
C GLU A 40 -7.30 -7.66 11.84
N ASN A 41 -7.28 -7.00 13.00
CA ASN A 41 -6.30 -5.96 13.28
C ASN A 41 -5.04 -6.60 13.85
N GLY A 42 -4.03 -6.83 13.03
CA GLY A 42 -2.73 -7.34 13.51
C GLY A 42 -1.71 -6.27 13.84
N PHE A 43 -2.09 -4.99 13.87
CA PHE A 43 -1.25 -3.89 14.34
C PHE A 43 -1.93 -3.08 15.44
N VAL A 44 -1.16 -2.72 16.46
CA VAL A 44 -1.50 -1.66 17.41
C VAL A 44 -0.80 -0.39 16.99
N ARG A 45 -1.59 0.66 16.75
CA ARG A 45 -1.06 1.99 16.47
C ARG A 45 -0.66 2.67 17.76
N ASN A 46 0.55 3.22 17.78
CA ASN A 46 0.97 4.07 18.87
C ASN A 46 0.46 5.51 18.62
N HIS A 47 -0.56 5.92 19.39
CA HIS A 47 -1.17 7.25 19.31
C HIS A 47 -0.28 8.38 19.85
N TYR A 48 0.81 8.04 20.55
CA TYR A 48 1.68 9.00 21.23
C TYR A 48 2.99 9.30 20.50
N VAL A 49 3.12 8.86 19.23
CA VAL A 49 4.32 9.16 18.42
C VAL A 49 4.25 10.58 17.88
N GLY A 50 4.89 11.51 18.58
CA GLY A 50 5.07 12.90 18.13
C GLY A 50 6.02 13.06 16.93
N ARG A 51 6.05 14.27 16.36
CA ARG A 51 7.01 14.65 15.30
C ARG A 51 8.42 14.62 15.91
N SER A 52 9.32 13.79 15.39
CA SER A 52 10.70 13.75 15.88
C SER A 52 11.53 14.79 15.15
N PHE A 53 11.71 15.97 15.76
CA PHE A 53 12.24 17.16 15.08
C PHE A 53 13.75 17.11 14.77
N ILE A 54 14.58 16.42 15.58
CA ILE A 54 16.03 16.33 15.34
C ILE A 54 16.53 14.96 15.82
N LYS A 55 16.77 14.03 14.89
CA LYS A 55 17.44 12.75 15.17
C LYS A 55 18.73 12.68 14.34
N PRO A 56 19.92 12.60 14.97
CA PRO A 56 21.21 12.79 14.30
C PRO A 56 21.64 11.63 13.39
N SER A 57 21.01 10.46 13.49
CA SER A 57 21.38 9.30 12.66
C SER A 57 20.17 8.70 11.92
N GLN A 58 20.42 8.20 10.71
CA GLN A 58 19.44 7.49 9.90
C GLN A 58 18.89 6.25 10.63
N ASN A 59 19.70 5.57 11.45
CA ASN A 59 19.27 4.43 12.27
C ASN A 59 18.23 4.82 13.32
N LEU A 60 18.39 5.98 13.98
CA LEU A 60 17.40 6.47 14.95
C LEU A 60 16.10 6.95 14.28
N ARG A 61 16.16 7.48 13.06
CA ARG A 61 14.95 7.74 12.25
C ARG A 61 14.25 6.43 11.88
N ASN A 62 15.03 5.40 11.54
CA ASN A 62 14.49 4.10 11.18
C ASN A 62 13.75 3.46 12.36
N LEU A 63 14.30 3.54 13.58
CA LEU A 63 13.64 3.09 14.81
C LEU A 63 12.31 3.83 15.07
N THR A 64 12.26 5.13 14.79
CA THR A 64 11.06 5.95 15.04
C THR A 64 9.89 5.58 14.12
N ALA A 65 10.18 5.07 12.91
CA ALA A 65 9.15 4.53 12.03
C ALA A 65 8.56 3.22 12.58
N THR A 66 9.40 2.35 13.17
CA THR A 66 8.98 1.10 13.83
C THR A 66 8.16 1.36 15.11
N LEU A 67 8.32 2.52 15.74
CA LEU A 67 7.52 2.90 16.91
C LEU A 67 6.04 3.16 16.59
N LYS A 68 5.67 3.37 15.33
CA LYS A 68 4.30 3.77 14.94
C LYS A 68 3.31 2.61 14.95
N LEU A 69 3.73 1.43 14.52
CA LEU A 69 2.88 0.25 14.37
C LEU A 69 3.61 -0.96 14.96
N ARG A 70 3.00 -1.59 15.97
CA ARG A 70 3.52 -2.82 16.57
C ARG A 70 2.62 -4.01 16.19
N PRO A 71 3.18 -5.14 15.74
CA PRO A 71 2.39 -6.30 15.38
C PRO A 71 1.82 -6.96 16.64
N ILE A 72 0.62 -7.51 16.53
CA ILE A 72 0.02 -8.38 17.56
C ILE A 72 0.43 -9.81 17.23
N GLY A 73 1.45 -10.32 17.95
CA GLY A 73 2.05 -11.62 17.67
C GLY A 73 1.03 -12.77 17.63
N GLU A 74 0.05 -12.78 18.53
CA GLU A 74 -1.01 -13.80 18.58
C GLU A 74 -1.90 -13.81 17.33
N VAL A 75 -2.09 -12.65 16.68
CA VAL A 75 -2.87 -12.53 15.45
C VAL A 75 -2.04 -12.93 14.23
N VAL A 76 -0.74 -12.63 14.24
CA VAL A 76 0.15 -12.73 13.07
C VAL A 76 0.86 -14.08 12.96
N SER A 77 1.26 -14.66 14.09
CA SER A 77 2.15 -15.82 14.13
C SER A 77 1.51 -17.06 13.47
N GLY A 78 2.24 -17.69 12.56
CA GLY A 78 1.82 -18.88 11.83
C GLY A 78 0.81 -18.65 10.71
N LYS A 79 0.30 -17.42 10.52
CA LYS A 79 -0.79 -17.13 9.57
C LYS A 79 -0.31 -16.73 8.18
N GLU A 80 -1.09 -17.09 7.17
CA GLU A 80 -1.04 -16.53 5.82
C GLU A 80 -1.91 -15.27 5.77
N ILE A 81 -1.33 -14.13 5.41
CA ILE A 81 -1.92 -12.81 5.62
C ILE A 81 -2.10 -12.09 4.28
N ILE A 82 -3.29 -11.55 4.03
CA ILE A 82 -3.50 -10.51 3.01
C ILE A 82 -3.33 -9.15 3.69
N LEU A 83 -2.17 -8.52 3.46
CA LEU A 83 -1.86 -7.21 3.99
C LEU A 83 -2.30 -6.13 2.99
N ILE A 84 -3.20 -5.22 3.40
CA ILE A 84 -3.75 -4.18 2.53
C ILE A 84 -3.30 -2.80 2.98
N ASP A 85 -2.75 -2.03 2.05
CA ASP A 85 -2.36 -0.63 2.23
C ASP A 85 -2.95 0.26 1.12
N ASP A 86 -2.87 1.57 1.28
CA ASP A 86 -3.39 2.51 0.28
C ASP A 86 -2.54 2.51 -0.99
N SER A 87 -1.22 2.60 -0.86
CA SER A 87 -0.29 2.95 -1.92
C SER A 87 1.15 2.60 -1.57
N ILE A 88 2.03 2.66 -2.58
CA ILE A 88 3.48 2.54 -2.39
C ILE A 88 4.21 3.59 -3.23
N VAL A 89 4.95 4.47 -2.56
CA VAL A 89 5.72 5.54 -3.21
C VAL A 89 7.19 5.16 -3.31
N ARG A 90 7.90 5.12 -2.19
CA ARG A 90 9.33 4.72 -2.12
C ARG A 90 9.51 3.26 -1.68
N GLY A 91 8.49 2.66 -1.08
CA GLY A 91 8.52 1.28 -0.57
C GLY A 91 9.29 1.03 0.73
N THR A 92 10.02 2.01 1.26
CA THR A 92 10.81 1.86 2.49
C THR A 92 9.94 1.58 3.73
N THR A 93 8.80 2.24 3.86
CA THR A 93 7.83 2.01 4.95
C THR A 93 7.23 0.61 4.84
N SER A 94 6.68 0.26 3.68
CA SER A 94 6.06 -1.05 3.45
C SER A 94 7.07 -2.18 3.70
N LYS A 95 8.31 -2.05 3.23
CA LYS A 95 9.39 -3.03 3.48
C LYS A 95 9.62 -3.27 4.97
N ARG A 96 9.62 -2.21 5.79
CA ARG A 96 9.79 -2.33 7.24
C ARG A 96 8.61 -3.03 7.88
N LEU A 97 7.38 -2.65 7.52
CA LEU A 97 6.18 -3.28 8.06
C LEU A 97 6.13 -4.77 7.74
N ILE A 98 6.47 -5.13 6.51
CA ILE A 98 6.55 -6.53 6.09
C ILE A 98 7.62 -7.29 6.88
N ASN A 99 8.80 -6.72 7.07
CA ASN A 99 9.85 -7.34 7.88
C ASN A 99 9.39 -7.56 9.32
N VAL A 100 8.74 -6.57 9.94
CA VAL A 100 8.20 -6.67 11.30
C VAL A 100 7.15 -7.77 11.43
N LEU A 101 6.28 -7.95 10.42
CA LEU A 101 5.32 -9.06 10.39
C LEU A 101 6.00 -10.43 10.24
N LYS A 102 7.05 -10.51 9.42
CA LYS A 102 7.85 -11.74 9.28
C LYS A 102 8.57 -12.09 10.58
N GLU A 103 9.15 -11.10 11.25
CA GLU A 103 9.77 -11.25 12.58
C GLU A 103 8.75 -11.69 13.64
N ALA A 104 7.50 -11.23 13.52
CA ALA A 104 6.38 -11.66 14.37
C ALA A 104 5.83 -13.07 14.01
N GLY A 105 6.40 -13.75 13.02
CA GLY A 105 6.09 -15.13 12.67
C GLY A 105 5.04 -15.32 11.57
N ALA A 106 4.74 -14.30 10.75
CA ALA A 106 3.86 -14.46 9.59
C ALA A 106 4.39 -15.54 8.64
N LYS A 107 3.54 -16.51 8.26
CA LYS A 107 3.92 -17.63 7.39
C LYS A 107 4.04 -17.22 5.93
N LYS A 108 3.04 -16.49 5.43
CA LYS A 108 3.04 -15.87 4.09
C LYS A 108 2.41 -14.49 4.16
N ILE A 109 2.88 -13.59 3.31
CA ILE A 109 2.35 -12.24 3.18
C ILE A 109 2.01 -11.98 1.72
N HIS A 110 0.71 -11.84 1.45
CA HIS A 110 0.14 -11.37 0.20
C HIS A 110 -0.12 -9.87 0.32
N PHE A 111 0.81 -9.05 -0.18
CA PHE A 111 0.70 -7.60 -0.09
C PHE A 111 -0.16 -7.06 -1.23
N ALA A 112 -1.15 -6.24 -0.90
CA ALA A 112 -2.10 -5.70 -1.87
C ALA A 112 -2.34 -4.21 -1.63
N LEU A 113 -2.37 -3.45 -2.71
CA LEU A 113 -2.53 -2.00 -2.66
C LEU A 113 -3.86 -1.61 -3.29
N SER A 114 -4.60 -0.76 -2.58
CA SER A 114 -5.90 -0.25 -3.03
C SER A 114 -5.78 0.87 -4.08
N CYS A 115 -4.60 1.06 -4.67
CA CYS A 115 -4.36 1.92 -5.82
C CYS A 115 -3.51 1.22 -6.91
N PRO A 116 -3.51 1.73 -8.15
CA PRO A 116 -2.55 1.35 -9.18
C PRO A 116 -1.12 1.77 -8.83
N THR A 117 -0.16 1.28 -9.61
CA THR A 117 1.24 1.68 -9.49
C THR A 117 1.43 3.19 -9.73
N ILE A 118 2.07 3.88 -8.78
CA ILE A 118 2.44 5.30 -8.92
C ILE A 118 3.76 5.38 -9.69
N ILE A 119 3.70 5.82 -10.94
CA ILE A 119 4.85 5.87 -11.87
C ILE A 119 5.27 7.30 -12.23
N GLY A 120 4.45 8.29 -11.88
CA GLY A 120 4.69 9.70 -12.17
C GLY A 120 4.46 10.59 -10.94
N PRO A 121 5.25 11.66 -10.78
CA PRO A 121 5.01 12.67 -9.76
C PRO A 121 3.71 13.45 -10.07
N CYS A 122 3.08 13.99 -9.05
CA CYS A 122 1.97 14.92 -9.20
C CYS A 122 2.50 16.34 -9.44
N TYR A 123 1.91 17.04 -10.42
CA TYR A 123 2.15 18.46 -10.70
C TYR A 123 0.94 19.34 -10.34
N TYR A 124 -0.03 18.77 -9.63
CA TYR A 124 -1.32 19.39 -9.33
C TYR A 124 -1.57 19.55 -7.82
N GLY A 125 -0.51 19.59 -7.00
CA GLY A 125 -0.58 19.96 -5.58
C GLY A 125 -0.46 18.83 -4.57
N ILE A 126 -0.27 17.57 -5.01
CA ILE A 126 0.07 16.46 -4.09
C ILE A 126 1.60 16.39 -3.99
N ASP A 127 2.14 16.43 -2.77
CA ASP A 127 3.57 16.25 -2.52
C ASP A 127 3.98 14.79 -2.84
N THR A 128 4.63 14.63 -3.98
CA THR A 128 5.19 13.35 -4.44
C THR A 128 6.65 13.55 -4.80
N PRO A 129 7.52 12.57 -4.53
CA PRO A 129 8.92 12.69 -4.89
C PRO A 129 9.11 12.63 -6.41
N SER A 130 10.29 13.02 -6.87
CA SER A 130 10.69 12.90 -8.27
C SER A 130 10.58 11.45 -8.77
N LYS A 131 10.46 11.29 -10.10
CA LYS A 131 10.26 9.99 -10.74
C LYS A 131 11.33 8.96 -10.37
N GLU A 132 12.58 9.38 -10.20
CA GLU A 132 13.72 8.54 -9.81
C GLU A 132 13.56 7.91 -8.41
N HIS A 133 12.75 8.52 -7.55
CA HIS A 133 12.47 8.03 -6.20
C HIS A 133 11.18 7.23 -6.10
N LEU A 134 10.39 7.12 -7.17
CA LEU A 134 9.20 6.28 -7.22
C LEU A 134 9.60 4.83 -7.49
N ILE A 135 9.30 3.93 -6.56
CA ILE A 135 9.73 2.53 -6.67
C ILE A 135 9.14 1.86 -7.92
N ALA A 136 7.88 2.14 -8.23
CA ALA A 136 7.17 1.55 -9.36
C ALA A 136 7.47 2.22 -10.71
N ALA A 137 8.05 3.43 -10.72
CA ALA A 137 8.53 4.05 -11.95
C ALA A 137 9.82 3.41 -12.48
N ASN A 138 10.62 2.80 -11.58
CA ASN A 138 11.97 2.33 -11.88
C ASN A 138 12.11 0.80 -11.78
N ASN A 139 11.07 0.08 -11.36
CA ASN A 139 11.11 -1.36 -11.13
C ASN A 139 9.83 -2.04 -11.63
N SER A 140 9.98 -3.26 -12.15
CA SER A 140 8.83 -4.13 -12.42
C SER A 140 8.19 -4.61 -11.11
N VAL A 141 6.93 -5.05 -11.17
CA VAL A 141 6.21 -5.58 -10.00
C VAL A 141 6.98 -6.74 -9.36
N GLU A 142 7.64 -7.60 -10.14
CA GLU A 142 8.45 -8.71 -9.64
C GLU A 142 9.68 -8.22 -8.87
N LYS A 143 10.33 -7.15 -9.34
CA LYS A 143 11.46 -6.53 -8.63
C LYS A 143 10.99 -5.91 -7.30
N ILE A 144 9.83 -5.24 -7.30
CA ILE A 144 9.23 -4.68 -6.08
C ILE A 144 8.88 -5.80 -5.10
N LYS A 145 8.26 -6.88 -5.58
CA LYS A 145 7.92 -8.07 -4.78
C LYS A 145 9.15 -8.64 -4.07
N LYS A 146 10.26 -8.81 -4.79
CA LYS A 146 11.55 -9.25 -4.24
C LYS A 146 12.11 -8.25 -3.24
N TYR A 147 12.08 -6.95 -3.55
CA TYR A 147 12.57 -5.90 -2.67
C TYR A 147 11.83 -5.86 -1.32
N LEU A 148 10.51 -6.03 -1.36
CA LEU A 148 9.62 -6.08 -0.20
C LEU A 148 9.67 -7.41 0.54
N ASN A 149 10.17 -8.47 -0.10
CA ASN A 149 10.20 -9.83 0.45
C ASN A 149 8.78 -10.34 0.78
N VAL A 150 7.86 -10.33 -0.19
CA VAL A 150 6.48 -10.84 -0.04
C VAL A 150 6.19 -11.97 -1.02
N ASP A 151 5.20 -12.80 -0.70
CA ASP A 151 4.83 -13.99 -1.49
C ASP A 151 4.12 -13.58 -2.80
N SER A 152 3.20 -12.63 -2.70
CA SER A 152 2.56 -11.97 -3.84
C SER A 152 2.43 -10.48 -3.62
N LEU A 153 2.47 -9.71 -4.71
CA LEU A 153 2.25 -8.27 -4.73
C LEU A 153 1.16 -7.95 -5.74
N ASN A 154 0.10 -7.28 -5.31
CA ASN A 154 -1.03 -6.90 -6.17
C ASN A 154 -1.33 -5.41 -6.06
N PHE A 155 -1.65 -4.80 -7.20
CA PHE A 155 -2.12 -3.42 -7.29
C PHE A 155 -3.54 -3.43 -7.83
N LEU A 156 -4.42 -2.60 -7.29
CA LEU A 156 -5.74 -2.35 -7.86
C LEU A 156 -5.56 -1.87 -9.31
N SER A 157 -6.29 -2.46 -10.26
CA SER A 157 -6.19 -1.99 -11.65
C SER A 157 -6.72 -0.57 -11.77
N LEU A 158 -6.20 0.20 -12.74
CA LEU A 158 -6.69 1.55 -13.00
C LEU A 158 -8.19 1.55 -13.29
N ASP A 159 -8.66 0.60 -14.09
CA ASP A 159 -10.08 0.47 -14.42
C ASP A 159 -10.93 0.22 -13.18
N ASN A 160 -10.47 -0.64 -12.26
CA ASN A 160 -11.19 -0.90 -11.02
C ASN A 160 -11.13 0.27 -10.05
N LEU A 161 -10.04 1.06 -10.04
CA LEU A 161 -9.99 2.30 -9.28
C LEU A 161 -11.04 3.29 -9.80
N VAL A 162 -11.08 3.51 -11.12
CA VAL A 162 -12.05 4.43 -11.75
C VAL A 162 -13.49 3.98 -11.48
N LYS A 163 -13.78 2.68 -11.62
CA LYS A 163 -15.09 2.11 -11.28
C LYS A 163 -15.44 2.32 -9.81
N ALA A 164 -14.49 2.10 -8.90
CA ALA A 164 -14.71 2.29 -7.47
C ALA A 164 -14.98 3.74 -7.07
N CYS A 165 -14.45 4.71 -7.81
CA CYS A 165 -14.64 6.15 -7.56
C CYS A 165 -15.87 6.73 -8.29
N SER A 166 -16.43 6.01 -9.25
CA SER A 166 -17.53 6.49 -10.08
C SER A 166 -18.84 5.83 -9.65
N SER A 167 -19.74 6.60 -9.04
CA SER A 167 -21.08 6.12 -8.67
C SER A 167 -21.95 5.75 -9.88
N ASP A 168 -21.65 6.30 -11.07
CA ASP A 168 -22.51 6.21 -12.27
C ASP A 168 -21.80 5.67 -13.53
N ASN A 169 -20.74 4.85 -13.42
CA ASN A 169 -19.98 4.34 -14.58
C ASN A 169 -19.45 5.43 -15.54
N LYS A 170 -19.27 6.67 -15.07
CA LYS A 170 -18.64 7.74 -15.86
C LYS A 170 -17.19 7.34 -16.20
N LYS A 171 -16.79 7.54 -17.45
CA LYS A 171 -15.45 7.16 -17.96
C LYS A 171 -14.33 7.88 -17.20
N SER A 172 -13.11 7.36 -17.32
CA SER A 172 -11.86 7.93 -16.76
C SER A 172 -11.64 9.41 -17.01
N ASP A 173 -12.32 10.00 -17.99
CA ASP A 173 -12.17 11.39 -18.44
C ASP A 173 -12.57 12.43 -17.38
N VAL A 174 -13.20 12.01 -16.27
CA VAL A 174 -13.56 12.89 -15.14
C VAL A 174 -12.45 12.98 -14.09
N PHE A 175 -11.54 12.00 -14.02
CA PHE A 175 -10.50 11.93 -12.99
C PHE A 175 -9.10 12.18 -13.56
N CYS A 176 -8.30 12.95 -12.83
CA CYS A 176 -6.87 13.00 -13.09
C CYS A 176 -6.21 11.68 -12.67
N VAL A 177 -5.70 10.92 -13.65
CA VAL A 177 -5.00 9.64 -13.44
C VAL A 177 -3.51 9.71 -13.85
N ALA A 178 -2.97 10.92 -13.90
CA ALA A 178 -1.64 11.19 -14.44
C ALA A 178 -0.53 10.48 -13.67
N CYS A 179 -0.63 10.38 -12.34
CA CYS A 179 0.36 9.71 -11.49
C CYS A 179 0.50 8.21 -11.80
N PHE A 180 -0.56 7.57 -12.35
CA PHE A 180 -0.59 6.16 -12.70
C PHE A 180 -0.25 5.89 -14.17
N THR A 181 -0.46 6.87 -15.04
CA THR A 181 -0.35 6.71 -16.51
C THR A 181 0.83 7.46 -17.12
N GLY A 182 1.37 8.46 -16.41
CA GLY A 182 2.33 9.43 -16.95
C GLY A 182 1.72 10.40 -17.97
N LYS A 183 0.41 10.34 -18.22
CA LYS A 183 -0.30 11.21 -19.17
C LYS A 183 -0.93 12.37 -18.39
N TYR A 184 -0.30 13.54 -18.47
CA TYR A 184 -0.74 14.74 -17.78
C TYR A 184 -1.76 15.51 -18.64
N PRO A 185 -2.89 15.97 -18.07
CA PRO A 185 -3.89 16.76 -18.80
C PRO A 185 -3.37 18.14 -19.22
N THR A 186 -2.29 18.63 -18.61
CA THR A 186 -1.65 19.90 -18.96
C THR A 186 -0.20 19.69 -19.38
N LYS A 187 0.37 20.65 -20.11
CA LYS A 187 1.81 20.68 -20.41
C LYS A 187 2.58 20.87 -19.10
N ILE A 188 3.49 19.95 -18.82
CA ILE A 188 4.38 20.02 -17.67
C ILE A 188 5.68 20.73 -18.10
N SER A 189 6.04 21.82 -17.44
CA SER A 189 7.35 22.44 -17.63
C SER A 189 8.42 21.54 -16.99
N LYS A 190 9.50 21.24 -17.73
CA LYS A 190 10.61 20.36 -17.31
C LYS A 190 11.49 20.94 -16.17
N SER A 191 11.00 21.93 -15.43
CA SER A 191 11.73 22.67 -14.40
C SER A 191 11.11 22.42 -13.03
N ALA A 192 11.33 21.24 -12.48
CA ALA A 192 11.12 20.93 -11.06
C ALA A 192 12.02 19.75 -10.67
#